data_AF-A0A526XN69-F1
#
_entry.id   AF-A0A526XN69-F1
#
_cell.length_a   1.000
_cell.length_b   1.000
_cell.length_c   1.000
_cell.angle_alpha   90.00
_cell.angle_beta   90.00
_cell.angle_gamma   90.00
#
_symmetry.space_group_name_H-M   'P 1'
#
loop_
_entity.id
_entity.type
_entity.pdbx_description
1 polymer ?
#
loop_
_entity_poly.entity_id
_entity_poly.type
_entity_poly.pdbx_seq_one_letter_code
_entity_poly.pdbx_strand_id
1 'polypeptide(L)'
;AMHIHQSIIDKKTGRNVFSAEDGSETEAFFHFLGGMQKHVPNALVMFAPYVNSYRRLTQSASAPVNNKWGYDNRTTAFRVPRSDPA
;
A
#
# COMPACT_ATOMS: atom_id res chain seq x y z
N ALA A 1 -1.39 7.80 13.78
CA ALA A 1 -0.96 7.25 12.48
C ALA A 1 -2.19 6.68 11.79
N MET A 2 -2.30 6.80 10.47
CA MET A 2 -3.45 6.32 9.70
C MET A 2 -2.93 5.45 8.55
N HIS A 3 -3.21 4.15 8.60
CA HIS A 3 -3.00 3.27 7.46
C HIS A 3 -4.26 3.26 6.61
N ILE A 4 -4.09 3.22 5.30
CA ILE A 4 -5.20 3.12 4.35
C ILE A 4 -5.08 1.76 3.67
N HIS A 5 -6.09 0.93 3.83
CA HIS A 5 -6.20 -0.35 3.12
C HIS A 5 -7.01 -0.10 1.85
N GLN A 6 -6.51 -0.57 0.71
CA GLN A 6 -7.11 -0.31 -0.60
C GLN A 6 -7.25 -1.62 -1.38
N SER A 7 -8.43 -1.82 -1.96
CA SER A 7 -8.73 -2.86 -2.93
C SER A 7 -9.56 -2.26 -4.06
N ILE A 8 -9.55 -2.91 -5.23
CA ILE A 8 -10.36 -2.50 -6.38
C ILE A 8 -11.32 -3.64 -6.69
N ILE A 9 -12.61 -3.34 -6.61
CA ILE A 9 -13.66 -4.30 -6.93
C ILE A 9 -14.22 -3.98 -8.31
N ASP A 10 -14.25 -4.98 -9.19
CA ASP A 10 -14.92 -4.85 -10.48
C ASP A 10 -16.43 -4.71 -10.25
N LYS A 11 -17.00 -3.60 -10.71
CA LYS A 11 -18.41 -3.26 -10.43
C LYS A 11 -19.41 -4.25 -11.07
N LYS A 12 -19.04 -4.92 -12.17
CA LYS A 12 -19.95 -5.81 -12.89
C LYS A 12 -19.97 -7.22 -12.28
N THR A 13 -18.79 -7.73 -11.95
CA THR A 13 -18.58 -9.11 -11.48
C THR A 13 -18.52 -9.19 -9.95
N GLY A 14 -18.30 -8.08 -9.26
CA GLY A 14 -18.09 -8.05 -7.81
C GLY A 14 -16.76 -8.61 -7.35
N ARG A 15 -15.87 -9.00 -8.27
CA ARG A 15 -14.59 -9.63 -7.94
C ARG A 15 -13.52 -8.61 -7.58
N ASN A 16 -12.64 -8.97 -6.65
CA ASN A 16 -11.44 -8.18 -6.37
C ASN A 16 -10.45 -8.31 -7.52
N VAL A 17 -10.10 -7.19 -8.15
CA VAL A 17 -9.21 -7.14 -9.32
C VAL A 17 -7.77 -7.52 -8.96
N PHE A 18 -7.40 -7.45 -7.69
CA PHE A 18 -6.05 -7.80 -7.23
C PHE A 18 -5.84 -9.29 -6.99
N SER A 19 -6.90 -10.09 -6.97
CA SER A 19 -6.82 -11.52 -6.66
C SER A 19 -7.33 -12.36 -7.83
N ALA A 20 -6.52 -13.33 -8.25
CA ALA A 20 -6.88 -14.35 -9.23
C ALA A 20 -7.80 -15.40 -8.59
N GLU A 21 -8.40 -16.25 -9.42
CA GLU A 21 -9.34 -17.30 -8.96
C GLU A 21 -8.68 -18.35 -8.06
N ASP A 22 -7.36 -18.56 -8.22
CA ASP A 22 -6.56 -19.45 -7.36
C ASP A 22 -6.04 -18.75 -6.08
N GLY A 23 -6.40 -17.50 -5.86
CA GLY A 23 -5.98 -16.68 -4.72
C GLY A 23 -4.62 -16.01 -4.89
N SER A 24 -3.93 -16.22 -6.02
CA SER A 24 -2.67 -15.51 -6.32
C SER A 24 -2.91 -14.05 -6.72
N GLU A 25 -1.85 -13.25 -6.70
CA GLU A 25 -1.93 -11.85 -7.11
C GLU A 25 -1.98 -11.70 -8.63
N THR A 26 -2.88 -10.82 -9.10
CA THR A 26 -2.96 -10.50 -10.52
C THR A 26 -1.86 -9.54 -10.97
N GLU A 27 -1.67 -9.41 -12.28
CA GLU A 27 -0.79 -8.38 -12.84
C GLU A 27 -1.23 -6.95 -12.43
N ALA A 28 -2.54 -6.72 -12.33
CA ALA A 28 -3.09 -5.43 -11.92
C ALA A 28 -2.68 -5.04 -10.49
N PHE A 29 -2.54 -6.02 -9.59
CA PHE A 29 -2.01 -5.80 -8.25
C PHE A 29 -0.57 -5.27 -8.29
N PHE A 30 0.29 -5.91 -9.10
CA PHE A 30 1.69 -5.48 -9.24
C PHE A 30 1.82 -4.10 -9.91
N HIS A 31 0.97 -3.81 -10.91
CA HIS A 31 0.89 -2.46 -11.51
C HIS A 31 0.44 -1.41 -10.50
N PHE A 32 -0.55 -1.73 -9.67
CA PHE A 32 -1.00 -0.83 -8.61
C PHE A 32 0.13 -0.54 -7.61
N LEU A 33 0.84 -1.57 -7.14
CA LEU A 33 2.01 -1.41 -6.28
C LEU A 33 3.08 -0.54 -6.95
N GLY A 34 3.43 -0.81 -8.20
CA GLY A 34 4.43 -0.02 -8.95
C GLY A 34 4.03 1.46 -9.07
N GLY A 35 2.74 1.73 -9.32
CA GLY A 35 2.19 3.09 -9.32
C GLY A 35 2.31 3.76 -7.95
N MET A 36 1.96 3.04 -6.88
CA MET A 36 2.10 3.55 -5.51
C MET A 36 3.54 3.89 -5.16
N GLN A 37 4.49 3.00 -5.47
CA GLN A 37 5.92 3.23 -5.25
C GLN A 37 6.44 4.46 -6.01
N LYS A 38 5.93 4.71 -7.22
CA LYS A 38 6.33 5.82 -8.08
C LYS A 38 5.72 7.16 -7.67
N HIS A 39 4.44 7.18 -7.29
CA HIS A 39 3.68 8.42 -7.18
C HIS A 39 3.42 8.88 -5.74
N VAL A 40 3.33 7.97 -4.76
CA VAL A 40 3.06 8.34 -3.37
C VAL A 40 4.14 9.27 -2.78
N PRO A 41 5.44 9.11 -3.06
CA PRO A 41 6.44 10.06 -2.56
C PRO A 41 6.16 11.51 -2.98
N ASN A 42 5.69 11.72 -4.22
CA ASN A 42 5.35 13.05 -4.73
C ASN A 42 4.04 13.60 -4.13
N ALA A 43 3.12 12.71 -3.75
CA ALA A 43 1.86 13.08 -3.10
C ALA A 43 1.95 13.12 -1.57
N LEU A 44 3.14 12.94 -0.98
CA LEU A 44 3.31 12.77 0.47
C LEU A 44 2.75 13.96 1.27
N VAL A 45 2.84 15.18 0.73
CA VAL A 45 2.28 16.39 1.35
C VAL A 45 0.78 16.28 1.61
N MET A 46 0.04 15.53 0.79
CA MET A 46 -1.40 15.31 0.97
C MET A 46 -1.68 14.30 2.10
N PHE A 47 -0.77 13.34 2.33
CA PHE A 47 -0.90 12.32 3.37
C PHE A 47 -0.31 12.73 4.72
N ALA A 48 0.71 13.60 4.70
CA ALA A 48 1.47 14.05 5.85
C ALA A 48 1.58 15.60 5.86
N PRO A 49 0.46 16.33 5.96
CA PRO A 49 0.41 17.77 5.66
C PRO A 49 1.05 18.69 6.72
N TYR A 50 1.50 18.14 7.85
CA TYR A 50 2.02 18.92 8.97
C TYR A 50 3.50 18.63 9.22
N VAL A 51 4.25 19.63 9.71
CA VAL A 51 5.66 19.48 10.11
C VAL A 51 5.84 18.30 11.08
N ASN A 52 4.91 18.12 12.01
CA ASN A 52 4.96 17.02 12.97
C ASN A 52 4.84 15.63 12.31
N SER A 53 4.19 15.53 11.15
CA SER A 53 4.10 14.27 10.40
C SER A 53 5.48 13.80 9.93
N TYR A 54 6.36 14.72 9.53
CA TYR A 54 7.72 14.41 9.10
C TYR A 54 8.65 14.04 10.26
N ARG A 55 8.39 14.55 11.47
CA ARG A 55 9.10 14.08 12.69
C ARG A 55 8.86 12.60 12.97
N ARG A 56 7.71 12.06 12.54
CA ARG A 56 7.40 10.63 12.62
C ARG A 56 8.05 9.83 11.48
N LEU A 57 8.17 10.41 10.28
CA LEU A 57 8.81 9.79 9.11
C LEU A 57 10.34 9.94 9.19
N THR A 58 10.95 9.37 10.23
CA THR A 58 12.39 9.40 10.46
C THR A 58 12.96 7.99 10.61
N GLN A 59 14.27 7.85 10.39
CA GLN A 59 14.97 6.58 10.62
C GLN A 59 14.87 6.17 12.09
N SER A 60 14.89 4.86 12.35
CA SER A 60 14.78 4.26 13.70
C SER A 60 13.42 4.46 14.40
N ALA A 61 12.46 5.13 13.77
CA ALA A 61 11.06 5.09 14.17
C ALA A 61 10.35 3.87 13.56
N SER A 62 9.19 3.50 14.12
CA SER A 62 8.36 2.41 13.58
C SER A 62 7.69 2.73 12.24
N ALA A 63 7.79 3.98 11.77
CA ALA A 63 7.21 4.40 10.51
C ALA A 63 8.20 4.15 9.35
N PRO A 64 7.75 3.56 8.23
CA PRO A 64 8.59 3.33 7.09
C PRO A 64 8.98 4.65 6.40
N VAL A 65 10.27 4.78 6.05
CA VAL A 65 10.86 5.91 5.31
C VAL A 65 11.44 5.48 3.96
N ASN A 66 10.88 4.41 3.38
CA ASN A 66 11.27 3.84 2.11
C ASN A 66 10.05 3.76 1.18
N ASN A 67 10.25 3.33 -0.07
CA ASN A 67 9.19 3.06 -1.03
C ASN A 67 9.05 1.55 -1.31
N LYS A 68 9.52 0.68 -0.42
CA LYS A 68 9.47 -0.77 -0.61
C LYS A 68 8.07 -1.30 -0.26
N TRP A 69 7.81 -2.53 -0.69
CA TRP A 69 6.61 -3.26 -0.31
C TRP A 69 6.96 -4.67 0.21
N GLY A 70 6.04 -5.32 0.92
CA GLY A 70 6.23 -6.70 1.34
C GLY A 70 5.00 -7.33 2.00
N TYR A 71 4.98 -8.66 2.01
CA TYR A 71 3.97 -9.48 2.68
C TYR A 71 4.15 -9.45 4.19
N ASP A 72 3.10 -8.99 4.87
CA ASP A 72 3.03 -8.78 6.32
C ASP A 72 4.25 -8.07 6.93
N ASN A 73 5.00 -7.33 6.11
CA ASN A 73 6.19 -6.63 6.54
C ASN A 73 5.82 -5.22 7.01
N ARG A 74 5.99 -4.94 8.31
CA ARG A 74 5.66 -3.64 8.90
C ARG A 74 6.77 -2.59 8.73
N THR A 75 7.90 -2.96 8.13
CA THR A 75 9.03 -2.05 7.87
C THR A 75 8.99 -1.41 6.48
N THR A 76 8.05 -1.84 5.63
CA THR A 76 7.87 -1.32 4.26
C THR A 76 6.76 -0.29 4.20
N ALA A 77 6.85 0.67 3.28
CA ALA A 77 5.80 1.68 3.11
C ALA A 77 4.47 1.10 2.65
N PHE A 78 4.52 0.08 1.79
CA PHE A 78 3.35 -0.64 1.32
C PHE A 78 3.37 -2.05 1.93
N ARG A 79 2.28 -2.44 2.58
CA ARG A 79 2.18 -3.75 3.22
C ARG A 79 1.00 -4.50 2.64
N VAL A 80 1.25 -5.73 2.24
CA VAL A 80 0.20 -6.69 1.86
C VAL A 80 -0.17 -7.45 3.14
N PRO A 81 -1.36 -7.23 3.74
CA PRO A 81 -1.76 -7.96 4.92
C PRO A 81 -2.02 -9.43 4.59
N ARG A 82 -1.93 -10.30 5.59
CA ARG A 82 -2.54 -11.63 5.47
C ARG A 82 -4.06 -11.46 5.53
N SER A 83 -4.72 -11.83 4.45
CA SER A 83 -6.18 -11.87 4.33
C SER A 83 -6.56 -12.96 3.35
N ASP A 84 -7.82 -13.36 3.39
CA ASP A 84 -8.37 -14.21 2.33
C ASP A 84 -8.41 -13.43 1.00
N PRO A 85 -8.44 -14.12 -0.16
CA PRO A 85 -8.44 -13.50 -1.49
C PRO A 85 -9.64 -12.57 -1.82
N ALA A 86 -10.57 -12.39 -0.88
CA ALA A 86 -11.89 -11.76 -0.98
C ALA A 86 -12.97 -12.64 -1.64
#